data_AF-A0A0G9LBP2-F1
#
_entry.id   AF-A0A0G9LBP2-F1
#
_cell.length_a   1.000
_cell.length_b   1.000
_cell.length_c   1.000
_cell.angle_alpha   90.00
_cell.angle_beta   90.00
_cell.angle_gamma   90.00
#
_symmetry.space_group_name_H-M   'P 1'
#
loop_
_entity.id
_entity.type
_entity.pdbx_description
1 polymer ?
#
loop_
_entity_poly.entity_id
_entity_poly.type
_entity_poly.pdbx_seq_one_letter_code
_entity_poly.pdbx_strand_id
1 'polypeptide(L)'
;MFSVNCKADNYVYIKEDQKVLFFNSIFEDKTWLILLASLLDLLIPDPRSFHIPVAIEVKAVENSIITINNKLEVTGSEDYRYFILNSHYRKWKKTCLISNCILITIAVIMSLFFLYLFFESNKNYLIGILFLVVVSLSIFNISKLINQFKKIKIYGVEDRKIIWTKRDKD
;
A
#
# COMPACT_ATOMS: atom_id res chain seq x y z
N MET A 1 28.98 10.53 -14.25
CA MET A 1 27.51 10.49 -14.45
C MET A 1 26.99 9.18 -13.88
N PHE A 2 25.93 9.17 -13.06
CA PHE A 2 25.36 7.92 -12.51
C PHE A 2 24.17 7.43 -13.35
N SER A 3 23.91 6.13 -13.32
CA SER A 3 22.76 5.50 -13.98
C SER A 3 21.77 4.92 -12.96
N VAL A 4 20.50 4.82 -13.34
CA VAL A 4 19.42 4.34 -12.47
C VAL A 4 18.69 3.20 -13.17
N ASN A 5 18.49 2.09 -12.46
CA ASN A 5 17.73 0.93 -12.92
C ASN A 5 16.60 0.63 -11.91
N CYS A 6 15.36 0.96 -12.27
CA CYS A 6 14.20 0.67 -11.43
C CYS A 6 13.47 -0.56 -11.98
N LYS A 7 13.47 -1.66 -11.23
CA LYS A 7 12.74 -2.89 -11.57
C LYS A 7 11.37 -3.00 -10.89
N ALA A 8 11.05 -2.08 -9.97
CA ALA A 8 9.77 -2.05 -9.29
C ALA A 8 8.70 -1.38 -10.18
N ASP A 9 7.75 -2.18 -10.69
CA ASP A 9 6.81 -1.78 -11.75
C ASP A 9 5.99 -0.52 -11.44
N ASN A 10 5.66 -0.28 -10.17
CA ASN A 10 4.84 0.87 -9.75
C ASN A 10 5.67 2.04 -9.22
N TYR A 11 6.99 2.01 -9.36
CA TYR A 11 7.89 3.04 -8.85
C TYR A 11 8.48 3.87 -9.99
N VAL A 12 8.49 5.19 -9.79
CA VAL A 12 9.16 6.16 -10.66
C VAL A 12 10.25 6.86 -9.88
N TYR A 13 11.17 7.51 -10.60
CA TYR A 13 12.28 8.25 -9.98
C TYR A 13 12.42 9.67 -10.52
N ILE A 14 12.89 10.57 -9.65
CA ILE A 14 13.30 11.94 -9.98
C ILE A 14 14.73 12.15 -9.48
N LYS A 15 15.52 12.91 -10.24
CA LYS A 15 16.86 13.34 -9.84
C LYS A 15 16.77 14.72 -9.19
N GLU A 16 17.25 14.85 -7.96
CA GLU A 16 17.35 16.10 -7.20
C GLU A 16 18.83 16.30 -6.84
N ASP A 17 19.56 17.12 -7.60
CA ASP A 17 21.00 17.36 -7.41
C ASP A 17 21.83 16.06 -7.30
N GLN A 18 22.39 15.79 -6.11
CA GLN A 18 23.18 14.59 -5.79
C GLN A 18 22.33 13.42 -5.29
N LYS A 19 21.01 13.49 -5.42
CA LYS A 19 20.07 12.50 -4.87
C LYS A 19 19.11 12.00 -5.94
N VAL A 20 18.63 10.78 -5.73
CA VAL A 20 17.57 10.17 -6.52
C VAL A 20 16.45 9.80 -5.57
N LEU A 21 15.26 10.31 -5.86
CA LEU A 21 14.05 10.01 -5.12
C LEU A 21 13.23 9.00 -5.92
N PHE A 22 12.88 7.87 -5.30
CA PHE A 22 11.96 6.89 -5.85
C PHE A 22 10.66 6.89 -5.06
N PHE A 23 9.53 6.81 -5.76
CA PHE A 23 8.21 6.80 -5.12
C PHE A 23 7.18 6.07 -5.99
N ASN A 24 6.09 5.65 -5.35
CA ASN A 24 5.03 4.91 -6.02
C ASN A 24 4.12 5.85 -6.84
N SER A 25 4.03 5.62 -8.15
CA SER A 25 3.30 6.48 -9.09
C SER A 25 1.78 6.41 -8.94
N ILE A 26 1.23 5.31 -8.41
CA ILE A 26 -0.22 5.15 -8.18
C ILE A 26 -0.75 6.23 -7.22
N PHE A 27 0.10 6.74 -6.32
CA PHE A 27 -0.30 7.79 -5.40
C PHE A 27 -0.22 9.19 -6.01
N GLU A 28 0.24 9.33 -7.25
CA GLU A 28 0.07 10.54 -8.06
C GLU A 28 -1.29 10.56 -8.79
N ASP A 29 -1.91 9.39 -9.00
CA ASP A 29 -3.20 9.27 -9.65
C ASP A 29 -4.39 9.86 -8.85
N LYS A 30 -5.55 9.85 -9.50
CA LYS A 30 -6.83 10.27 -8.93
C LYS A 30 -7.22 9.38 -7.74
N THR A 31 -7.72 9.99 -6.66
CA THR A 31 -8.10 9.30 -5.41
C THR A 31 -9.07 8.13 -5.61
N TRP A 32 -9.97 8.20 -6.60
CA TRP A 32 -10.93 7.12 -6.86
C TRP A 32 -10.26 5.85 -7.43
N LEU A 33 -9.18 5.99 -8.20
CA LEU A 33 -8.39 4.85 -8.69
C LEU A 33 -7.68 4.15 -7.53
N ILE A 34 -7.13 4.94 -6.61
CA ILE A 34 -6.50 4.44 -5.39
C ILE A 34 -7.53 3.72 -4.50
N LEU A 35 -8.76 4.23 -4.42
CA LEU A 35 -9.86 3.57 -3.71
C LEU A 35 -10.27 2.25 -4.38
N LEU A 36 -10.38 2.23 -5.72
CA LEU A 36 -10.70 1.00 -6.45
C LEU A 36 -9.60 -0.05 -6.25
N ALA A 37 -8.33 0.36 -6.37
CA ALA A 37 -7.19 -0.51 -6.10
C ALA A 37 -7.27 -1.05 -4.68
N SER A 38 -7.52 -0.23 -3.66
CA SER A 38 -7.61 -0.68 -2.27
C SER A 38 -8.79 -1.63 -2.03
N LEU A 39 -9.92 -1.48 -2.73
CA LEU A 39 -11.04 -2.43 -2.66
C LEU A 39 -10.71 -3.77 -3.30
N LEU A 40 -10.14 -3.78 -4.51
CA LEU A 40 -9.73 -5.01 -5.21
C LEU A 40 -8.69 -5.80 -4.39
N ASP A 41 -7.77 -5.08 -3.79
CA ASP A 41 -6.69 -5.58 -2.95
C ASP A 41 -7.16 -6.28 -1.66
N LEU A 42 -8.30 -5.85 -1.15
CA LEU A 42 -8.89 -6.42 0.06
C LEU A 42 -9.86 -7.57 -0.27
N LEU A 43 -10.34 -7.65 -1.51
CA LEU A 43 -11.13 -8.78 -2.02
C LEU A 43 -10.26 -9.95 -2.46
N ILE A 44 -9.07 -9.67 -3.00
CA ILE A 44 -8.07 -10.67 -3.38
C ILE A 44 -6.93 -10.54 -2.37
N PRO A 45 -6.94 -11.31 -1.26
CA PRO A 45 -5.94 -11.18 -0.22
C PRO A 45 -4.58 -11.64 -0.74
N ASP A 46 -3.82 -10.72 -1.30
CA ASP A 46 -2.40 -10.91 -1.55
C ASP A 46 -1.62 -10.26 -0.37
N PRO A 47 -0.74 -11.00 0.32
CA PRO A 47 0.09 -10.43 1.38
C PRO A 47 0.96 -9.24 0.93
N ARG A 48 1.17 -9.07 -0.38
CA ARG A 48 1.96 -7.97 -0.97
C ARG A 48 1.13 -6.75 -1.38
N SER A 49 -0.16 -6.79 -1.14
CA SER A 49 -1.13 -5.96 -1.85
C SER A 49 -1.51 -4.72 -0.98
N PHE A 50 -1.60 -3.55 -1.62
CA PHE A 50 -1.87 -2.18 -1.11
C PHE A 50 -1.28 -1.82 0.27
N HIS A 51 0.05 -1.68 0.31
CA HIS A 51 0.76 -1.14 1.47
C HIS A 51 0.84 0.38 1.43
N ILE A 52 1.08 0.98 2.59
CA ILE A 52 1.46 2.39 2.66
C ILE A 52 2.66 2.64 1.74
N PRO A 53 2.60 3.66 0.86
CA PRO A 53 3.65 3.91 -0.11
C PRO A 53 4.92 4.39 0.60
N VAL A 54 6.00 3.63 0.44
CA VAL A 54 7.31 4.00 0.95
C VAL A 54 8.09 4.63 -0.19
N ALA A 55 8.56 5.85 0.01
CA ALA A 55 9.53 6.52 -0.84
C ALA A 55 10.96 6.20 -0.39
N ILE A 56 11.90 6.28 -1.33
CA ILE A 56 13.31 5.94 -1.13
C ILE A 56 14.14 7.11 -1.65
N GLU A 57 14.91 7.74 -0.78
CA GLU A 57 15.93 8.70 -1.19
C GLU A 57 17.28 7.99 -1.18
N VAL A 58 18.00 8.07 -2.29
CA VAL A 58 19.33 7.48 -2.45
C VAL A 58 20.31 8.59 -2.83
N LYS A 59 21.41 8.72 -2.11
CA LYS A 59 22.50 9.60 -2.50
C LYS A 59 23.27 8.94 -3.65
N ALA A 60 23.42 9.67 -4.75
CA ALA A 60 24.13 9.19 -5.92
C ALA A 60 25.63 9.44 -5.79
N VAL A 61 26.41 8.40 -6.01
CA VAL A 61 27.86 8.47 -6.17
C VAL A 61 28.16 8.58 -7.66
N GLU A 62 29.12 9.41 -8.04
CA GLU A 62 29.53 9.50 -9.44
C GLU A 62 29.97 8.13 -9.96
N ASN A 63 29.51 7.78 -11.16
CA ASN A 63 29.80 6.52 -11.86
C ASN A 63 29.23 5.25 -11.20
N SER A 64 28.28 5.37 -10.27
CA SER A 64 27.54 4.21 -9.75
C SER A 64 26.26 3.90 -10.55
N ILE A 65 25.80 2.65 -10.44
CA ILE A 65 24.51 2.18 -10.95
C ILE A 65 23.59 1.95 -9.76
N ILE A 66 22.62 2.82 -9.54
CA ILE A 66 21.62 2.65 -8.48
C ILE A 66 20.52 1.73 -9.00
N THR A 67 20.35 0.56 -8.38
CA THR A 67 19.28 -0.38 -8.75
C THR A 67 18.29 -0.56 -7.60
N ILE A 68 17.00 -0.43 -7.90
CA ILE A 68 15.91 -0.80 -6.98
C ILE A 68 15.22 -2.05 -7.53
N ASN A 69 15.15 -3.10 -6.71
CA ASN A 69 14.47 -4.34 -7.08
C ASN A 69 12.97 -4.32 -6.72
N ASN A 70 12.24 -5.38 -7.10
CA ASN A 70 10.80 -5.49 -6.89
C ASN A 70 10.41 -5.58 -5.40
N LYS A 71 11.37 -5.85 -4.51
CA LYS A 71 11.21 -5.83 -3.05
C LYS A 71 11.58 -4.48 -2.43
N LEU A 72 11.88 -3.47 -3.25
CA LEU A 72 12.33 -2.13 -2.83
C LEU A 72 13.71 -2.12 -2.15
N GLU A 73 14.53 -3.15 -2.37
CA GLU A 73 15.91 -3.16 -1.88
C GLU A 73 16.79 -2.33 -2.83
N VAL A 74 17.63 -1.48 -2.25
CA VAL A 74 18.57 -0.61 -2.96
C VAL A 74 19.92 -1.29 -3.08
N THR A 75 20.52 -1.23 -4.26
CA THR A 75 21.91 -1.65 -4.51
C THR A 75 22.65 -0.55 -5.29
N GLY A 76 23.96 -0.46 -5.11
CA GLY A 76 24.80 0.56 -5.77
C GLY A 76 24.92 1.89 -5.03
N SER A 77 24.38 1.98 -3.81
CA SER A 77 24.66 3.04 -2.83
C SER A 77 24.41 2.51 -1.42
N GLU A 78 25.27 2.87 -0.46
CA GLU A 78 25.09 2.57 0.97
C GLU A 78 24.33 3.70 1.70
N ASP A 79 24.25 4.89 1.09
CA ASP A 79 23.58 6.06 1.66
C ASP A 79 22.18 6.19 1.05
N TYR A 80 21.23 5.50 1.66
CA TYR A 80 19.81 5.57 1.32
C TYR A 80 18.92 5.59 2.56
N ARG A 81 17.73 6.19 2.42
CA ARG A 81 16.71 6.21 3.47
C ARG A 81 15.32 5.96 2.92
N TYR A 82 14.52 5.27 3.73
CA TYR A 82 13.11 5.05 3.48
C TYR A 82 12.27 6.05 4.27
N PHE A 83 11.25 6.60 3.64
CA PHE A 83 10.30 7.50 4.30
C PHE A 83 8.94 7.45 3.60
N ILE A 84 7.92 8.07 4.18
CA ILE A 84 6.61 8.18 3.54
C ILE A 84 6.36 9.63 3.16
N LEU A 85 6.02 9.89 1.90
CA LEU A 85 5.63 11.22 1.43
C LEU A 85 4.29 11.62 2.05
N ASN A 86 4.22 12.82 2.62
CA ASN A 86 3.00 13.35 3.24
C ASN A 86 1.82 13.43 2.26
N SER A 87 2.06 13.81 1.00
CA SER A 87 1.05 13.83 -0.07
C SER A 87 0.44 12.44 -0.30
N HIS A 88 1.29 11.42 -0.39
CA HIS A 88 0.90 10.02 -0.59
C HIS A 88 0.21 9.47 0.65
N TYR A 89 0.75 9.74 1.84
CA TYR A 89 0.15 9.36 3.11
C TYR A 89 -1.27 9.89 3.27
N ARG A 90 -1.51 11.17 2.93
CA ARG A 90 -2.85 11.77 2.99
C ARG A 90 -3.84 11.07 2.07
N LYS A 91 -3.43 10.73 0.84
CA LYS A 91 -4.27 9.98 -0.11
C LYS A 91 -4.53 8.57 0.42
N TRP A 92 -3.48 7.84 0.80
CA TRP A 92 -3.55 6.50 1.37
C TRP A 92 -4.45 6.46 2.61
N LYS A 93 -4.29 7.40 3.55
CA LYS A 93 -5.08 7.44 4.78
C LYS A 93 -6.57 7.61 4.47
N LYS A 94 -6.92 8.45 3.50
CA LYS A 94 -8.31 8.64 3.08
C LYS A 94 -8.88 7.38 2.43
N THR A 95 -8.17 6.80 1.46
CA THR A 95 -8.69 5.66 0.69
C THR A 95 -8.69 4.37 1.50
N CYS A 96 -7.62 4.09 2.24
CA CYS A 96 -7.49 2.91 3.09
C CYS A 96 -8.51 2.91 4.23
N LEU A 97 -8.76 4.05 4.88
CA LEU A 97 -9.77 4.13 5.94
C LEU A 97 -11.18 3.87 5.39
N ILE A 98 -11.53 4.51 4.27
CA ILE A 98 -12.84 4.31 3.62
C ILE A 98 -13.02 2.85 3.21
N SER A 99 -12.03 2.24 2.54
CA SER A 99 -12.15 0.85 2.08
C SER A 99 -12.24 -0.15 3.23
N ASN A 100 -11.45 0.03 4.30
CA ASN A 100 -11.54 -0.82 5.48
C ASN A 100 -12.88 -0.67 6.20
N CYS A 101 -13.40 0.55 6.34
CA CYS A 101 -14.73 0.76 6.93
C CYS A 101 -15.83 0.03 6.14
N ILE A 102 -15.87 0.18 4.81
CA ILE A 102 -16.85 -0.49 3.95
C ILE A 102 -16.79 -2.00 4.15
N LEU A 103 -15.60 -2.59 4.13
CA LEU A 103 -15.44 -4.04 4.22
C LEU A 103 -15.73 -4.59 5.60
N ILE A 104 -15.32 -3.90 6.67
CA ILE A 104 -15.67 -4.29 8.04
C ILE A 104 -17.19 -4.26 8.19
N THR A 105 -17.87 -3.22 7.68
CA THR A 105 -19.34 -3.15 7.72
C THR A 105 -19.99 -4.31 6.97
N ILE A 106 -19.55 -4.60 5.74
CA ILE A 106 -20.05 -5.73 4.96
C ILE A 106 -19.81 -7.05 5.71
N ALA A 107 -18.62 -7.26 6.26
CA ALA A 107 -18.27 -8.49 6.94
C ALA A 107 -19.05 -8.68 8.25
N VAL A 108 -19.32 -7.61 9.00
CA VAL A 108 -20.18 -7.65 10.20
C VAL A 108 -21.61 -8.00 9.82
N ILE A 109 -22.18 -7.36 8.80
CA ILE A 109 -23.54 -7.67 8.31
C ILE A 109 -23.63 -9.14 7.87
N MET A 110 -22.67 -9.61 7.07
CA MET A 110 -22.62 -11.00 6.60
C MET A 110 -22.44 -12.00 7.76
N SER A 111 -21.64 -11.65 8.77
CA SER A 111 -21.46 -12.48 9.97
C SER A 111 -22.75 -12.60 10.75
N LEU A 112 -23.46 -11.49 11.00
CA LEU A 112 -24.76 -11.50 11.67
C LEU A 112 -25.81 -12.28 10.87
N PHE A 113 -25.81 -12.13 9.54
CA PHE A 113 -26.72 -12.86 8.65
C PHE A 113 -26.48 -14.38 8.71
N PHE A 114 -25.23 -14.84 8.59
CA PHE A 114 -24.92 -16.26 8.72
C PHE A 114 -25.18 -16.80 10.12
N LEU A 115 -24.93 -16.01 11.17
CA LEU A 115 -25.24 -16.41 12.53
C LEU A 115 -26.75 -16.58 12.74
N TYR A 116 -27.56 -15.65 12.22
CA TYR A 116 -29.02 -15.76 12.25
C TYR A 116 -29.50 -17.01 11.51
N LEU A 117 -29.04 -17.22 10.26
CA LEU A 117 -29.39 -18.41 9.48
C LEU A 117 -28.96 -19.71 10.16
N PHE A 118 -27.83 -19.72 10.86
CA PHE A 118 -27.36 -20.89 11.60
C PHE A 118 -28.37 -21.32 12.68
N PHE A 119 -28.95 -20.36 13.42
CA PHE A 119 -29.94 -20.67 14.44
C PHE A 119 -31.31 -21.06 13.85
N GLU A 120 -31.76 -20.40 12.78
CA GLU A 120 -33.00 -20.75 12.06
C GLU A 120 -32.95 -22.15 11.41
N SER A 121 -31.80 -22.52 10.86
CA SER A 121 -31.63 -23.77 10.09
C SER A 121 -31.34 -25.01 10.94
N ASN A 122 -31.79 -25.02 12.21
CA ASN A 122 -31.50 -26.11 13.15
C ASN A 122 -29.99 -26.41 13.29
N LYS A 123 -29.16 -25.35 13.36
CA LYS A 123 -27.70 -25.42 13.53
C LYS A 123 -26.98 -26.10 12.36
N ASN A 124 -27.34 -25.75 11.13
CA ASN A 124 -26.65 -26.26 9.94
C ASN A 124 -25.15 -25.92 9.97
N TYR A 125 -24.30 -26.94 10.09
CA TYR A 125 -22.85 -26.79 10.18
C TYR A 125 -22.21 -26.06 8.99
N LEU A 126 -22.77 -26.18 7.78
CA LEU A 126 -22.25 -25.49 6.59
C LEU A 126 -22.36 -23.97 6.73
N ILE A 127 -23.46 -23.49 7.31
CA ILE A 127 -23.68 -22.06 7.58
C ILE A 127 -22.74 -21.59 8.71
N GLY A 128 -22.52 -22.43 9.73
CA GLY A 128 -21.55 -22.16 10.78
C GLY A 128 -20.12 -22.02 10.25
N ILE A 129 -19.71 -22.85 9.28
CA ILE A 129 -18.40 -22.73 8.63
C ILE A 129 -18.31 -21.40 7.87
N LEU A 130 -19.34 -21.01 7.12
CA LEU A 130 -19.37 -19.72 6.40
C LEU A 130 -19.24 -18.54 7.35
N PHE A 131 -19.91 -18.57 8.50
CA PHE A 131 -19.72 -17.57 9.56
C PHE A 131 -18.26 -17.49 10.01
N LEU A 132 -17.62 -18.62 10.33
CA LEU A 132 -16.22 -18.65 10.75
C LEU A 132 -15.27 -18.11 9.67
N VAL A 133 -15.53 -18.40 8.39
CA VAL A 133 -14.75 -17.88 7.26
C VAL A 133 -14.84 -16.36 7.20
N VAL A 134 -16.05 -15.77 7.28
CA VAL A 134 -16.22 -14.31 7.23
C VAL A 134 -15.57 -13.63 8.43
N VAL A 135 -15.69 -14.21 9.63
CA VAL A 135 -15.02 -13.69 10.83
C VAL A 135 -13.49 -13.75 10.68
N SER A 136 -12.94 -14.84 10.15
CA SER A 136 -11.49 -14.99 9.92
C SER A 136 -10.97 -13.94 8.94
N LEU A 137 -11.70 -13.68 7.85
CA LEU A 137 -11.37 -12.63 6.88
C LEU A 137 -11.40 -11.23 7.53
N SER A 138 -12.34 -10.99 8.43
CA SER A 138 -12.43 -9.73 9.18
C SER A 138 -11.20 -9.51 10.07
N ILE A 139 -10.80 -10.54 10.82
CA ILE A 139 -9.60 -10.50 11.67
C ILE A 139 -8.35 -10.26 10.84
N PHE A 140 -8.22 -10.92 9.68
CA PHE A 140 -7.10 -10.72 8.76
C PHE A 140 -7.01 -9.27 8.28
N ASN A 141 -8.12 -8.66 7.86
CA ASN A 141 -8.16 -7.26 7.43
C ASN A 141 -7.78 -6.28 8.54
N ILE A 142 -8.25 -6.51 9.77
CA ILE A 142 -7.87 -5.71 10.95
C ILE A 142 -6.35 -5.83 11.22
N SER A 143 -5.80 -7.04 11.16
CA SER A 143 -4.36 -7.28 11.32
C SER A 143 -3.53 -6.57 10.24
N LYS A 144 -3.98 -6.64 8.98
CA LYS A 144 -3.35 -5.92 7.86
C LYS A 144 -3.33 -4.42 8.14
N LEU A 145 -4.46 -3.83 8.56
CA LEU A 145 -4.56 -2.41 8.91
C LEU A 145 -3.60 -2.02 10.05
N ILE A 146 -3.52 -2.81 11.13
CA ILE A 146 -2.58 -2.58 12.24
C ILE A 146 -1.12 -2.60 11.76
N ASN A 147 -0.76 -3.55 10.90
CA ASN A 147 0.59 -3.64 10.35
C ASN A 147 0.95 -2.42 9.47
N GLN A 148 -0.01 -1.84 8.75
CA GLN A 148 0.20 -0.58 8.03
C GLN A 148 0.49 0.58 9.00
N PHE A 149 -0.25 0.66 10.12
CA PHE A 149 0.00 1.69 11.14
C PHE A 149 1.39 1.55 11.78
N LYS A 150 1.87 0.32 11.99
CA LYS A 150 3.26 0.09 12.43
C LYS A 150 4.28 0.61 11.42
N LYS A 151 4.06 0.38 10.12
CA LYS A 151 4.96 0.90 9.06
C LYS A 151 5.05 2.43 9.07
N ILE A 152 3.95 3.16 9.32
CA ILE A 152 3.97 4.62 9.48
C ILE A 152 4.97 5.05 10.56
N LYS A 153 4.93 4.37 11.71
CA LYS A 153 5.80 4.69 12.84
C LYS A 153 7.27 4.42 12.54
N ILE A 154 7.57 3.39 11.74
CA ILE A 154 8.93 2.98 11.38
C ILE A 154 9.56 3.96 10.40
N TYR A 155 8.86 4.30 9.31
CA TYR A 155 9.44 5.08 8.22
C TYR A 155 9.28 6.59 8.39
N GLY A 156 8.36 7.05 9.25
CA GLY A 156 8.06 8.47 9.41
C GLY A 156 7.36 9.07 8.18
N VAL A 157 6.67 10.19 8.40
CA VAL A 157 6.00 10.94 7.33
C VAL A 157 6.72 12.26 7.14
N GLU A 158 7.24 12.50 5.94
CA GLU A 158 7.97 13.71 5.59
C GLU A 158 7.19 14.55 4.59
N ASP A 159 7.16 15.88 4.83
CA ASP A 159 6.62 16.83 3.87
C ASP A 159 7.72 17.26 2.90
N ARG A 160 7.69 16.70 1.68
CA ARG A 160 8.57 17.11 0.59
C ARG A 160 7.74 17.60 -0.58
N LYS A 161 8.14 18.76 -1.13
CA LYS A 161 7.61 19.24 -2.39
C LYS A 161 8.30 18.49 -3.53
N ILE A 162 7.65 17.46 -4.04
CA ILE A 162 8.05 16.84 -5.30
C ILE A 162 7.62 17.79 -6.42
N ILE A 163 8.58 18.48 -7.04
CA ILE A 163 8.32 19.25 -8.26
C ILE A 163 8.38 18.24 -9.42
N TRP A 164 7.24 17.60 -9.68
CA TRP A 164 7.10 16.73 -10.83
C TRP A 164 6.75 17.58 -12.06
N THR A 165 7.75 17.90 -12.88
CA THR A 165 7.48 18.24 -14.28
C THR A 165 7.03 16.97 -14.97
N LYS A 166 5.71 16.90 -15.19
CA LYS A 166 5.08 15.89 -16.06
C LYS A 166 5.93 15.81 -17.32
N ARG A 167 6.60 14.66 -17.56
CA ARG A 167 7.17 14.42 -18.88
C ARG A 167 6.01 14.44 -19.84
N ASP A 168 5.97 15.48 -20.67
CA ASP A 168 5.25 15.40 -21.91
C ASP A 168 5.75 14.13 -22.62
N LYS A 169 4.78 13.33 -23.05
CA LYS A 169 5.06 12.11 -23.80
C LYS A 169 5.67 12.55 -25.12
N ASP A 170 6.98 12.44 -25.25
CA ASP A 170 7.63 12.29 -26.56
C ASP A 170 7.62 10.80 -26.93
#